data_AF-A0A2E9Q9S2-F1
#
_entry.id   AF-A0A2E9Q9S2-F1
#
_cell.length_a   1.000
_cell.length_b   1.000
_cell.length_c   1.000
_cell.angle_alpha   90.00
_cell.angle_beta   90.00
_cell.angle_gamma   90.00
#
_symmetry.space_group_name_H-M   'P 1'
#
loop_
_entity.id
_entity.type
_entity.pdbx_description
1 polymer ?
#
loop_
_entity_poly.entity_id
_entity_poly.type
_entity_poly.pdbx_seq_one_letter_code
_entity_poly.pdbx_strand_id
1 'polypeptide(L)'
;MAGSQTRYPILQLQDHSNDLPALQSFYRDVVKGLESIPKSLPSRYFYDDRGSELFQKITELDEYYPASCERDILSGQSENICRYFGDDFGLIELGPGDGHKSYHILQALLSRNTSFRYYPVDISSGAMEPLQENIQDLQGLEFHGLVGDYETGLQYLAGREQRHVVLFLGSSIGNFSLSESADFLRRIRMSLHEGDVLLIGFDLVKDPSILIPAYSDSAGVTAEFNLNLLERIKRELNAELDAEAFIHHAAFNPRNHAMESFLISTEKQRISIQDPVSGLKSFFDLAAYESIQTETSQKYTGADLQDLACKSGFRIEADFMDSRGFFTDSLWIADAR
;
A
#
# COMPACT_ATOMS: atom_id res chain seq x y z
N MET A 1 29.36 0.33 25.57
CA MET A 1 28.00 -0.16 25.89
C MET A 1 27.23 -0.08 24.58
N ALA A 2 26.89 -1.22 23.98
CA ALA A 2 26.11 -1.23 22.74
C ALA A 2 24.69 -0.78 23.09
N GLY A 3 24.22 0.30 22.46
CA GLY A 3 22.88 0.85 22.72
C GLY A 3 21.83 -0.09 22.13
N SER A 4 20.94 -0.61 22.96
CA SER A 4 19.74 -1.30 22.49
C SER A 4 18.79 -0.31 21.80
N GLN A 5 17.89 -0.81 20.96
CA GLN A 5 16.79 0.01 20.45
C GLN A 5 15.93 0.56 21.59
N THR A 6 15.55 1.83 21.50
CA THR A 6 14.56 2.40 22.41
C THR A 6 13.19 2.19 21.81
N ARG A 7 12.43 1.26 22.39
CA ARG A 7 11.10 0.88 21.92
C ARG A 7 10.03 1.55 22.78
N TYR A 8 9.13 2.27 22.13
CA TYR A 8 7.94 2.82 22.77
C TYR A 8 6.74 1.87 22.57
N PRO A 9 5.73 1.91 23.46
CA PRO A 9 4.50 1.15 23.26
C PRO A 9 3.86 1.50 21.91
N ILE A 10 3.43 0.46 21.17
CA ILE A 10 2.63 0.65 19.95
C ILE A 10 1.33 1.35 20.35
N LEU A 11 1.04 2.49 19.72
CA LEU A 11 -0.12 3.29 20.02
C LEU A 11 -1.25 2.95 19.06
N GLN A 12 -2.38 2.52 19.61
CA GLN A 12 -3.64 2.39 18.88
C GLN A 12 -4.27 3.78 18.75
N LEU A 13 -4.29 4.33 17.54
CA LEU A 13 -4.89 5.63 17.25
C LEU A 13 -6.39 5.52 16.94
N GLN A 14 -6.85 4.31 16.61
CA GLN A 14 -8.25 3.98 16.42
C GLN A 14 -8.61 2.80 17.33
N ASP A 15 -9.79 2.87 17.93
CA ASP A 15 -10.26 1.84 18.86
C ASP A 15 -10.87 0.67 18.06
N HIS A 16 -10.04 -0.31 17.72
CA HIS A 16 -10.48 -1.58 17.13
C HIS A 16 -10.87 -2.63 18.19
N SER A 17 -11.00 -2.25 19.46
CA SER A 17 -11.46 -3.18 20.52
C SER A 17 -12.88 -3.71 20.29
N ASN A 18 -13.58 -3.18 19.29
CA ASN A 18 -14.81 -3.71 18.75
C ASN A 18 -14.61 -3.91 17.24
N ASP A 19 -14.52 -5.13 16.74
CA ASP A 19 -14.36 -5.42 15.30
C ASP A 19 -15.58 -4.99 14.46
N LEU A 20 -16.71 -4.71 15.12
CA LEU A 20 -17.99 -4.45 14.46
C LEU A 20 -17.99 -3.23 13.51
N PRO A 21 -17.38 -2.06 13.81
CA PRO A 21 -17.34 -0.93 12.89
C PRO A 21 -16.49 -1.22 11.64
N ALA A 22 -15.36 -1.92 11.79
CA ALA A 22 -14.51 -2.32 10.68
C ALA A 22 -15.23 -3.34 9.79
N LEU A 23 -15.85 -4.35 10.40
CA LEU A 23 -16.67 -5.35 9.74
C LEU A 23 -17.88 -4.71 9.03
N GLN A 24 -18.52 -3.72 9.65
CA GLN A 24 -19.62 -2.98 9.04
C GLN A 24 -19.16 -2.14 7.85
N SER A 25 -17.96 -1.54 7.90
CA SER A 25 -17.41 -0.86 6.74
C SER A 25 -17.14 -1.85 5.61
N PHE A 26 -16.52 -2.99 5.91
CA PHE A 26 -16.29 -4.06 4.96
C PHE A 26 -17.59 -4.53 4.30
N TYR A 27 -18.62 -4.82 5.10
CA TYR A 27 -19.95 -5.15 4.60
C TYR A 27 -20.50 -4.10 3.63
N ARG A 28 -20.50 -2.81 4.03
CA ARG A 28 -21.03 -1.72 3.20
C ARG A 28 -20.28 -1.60 1.87
N ASP A 29 -18.96 -1.71 1.91
CA ASP A 29 -18.13 -1.58 0.72
C ASP A 29 -18.30 -2.77 -0.24
N VAL A 30 -18.43 -4.00 0.28
CA VAL A 30 -18.73 -5.20 -0.51
C VAL A 30 -20.11 -5.10 -1.14
N VAL A 31 -21.15 -4.74 -0.37
CA VAL A 31 -22.51 -4.57 -0.90
C VAL A 31 -22.53 -3.52 -1.99
N LYS A 32 -22.00 -2.32 -1.73
CA LYS A 32 -21.92 -1.24 -2.72
C LYS A 32 -21.21 -1.68 -3.99
N GLY A 33 -20.14 -2.46 -3.85
CA GLY A 33 -19.36 -3.00 -4.94
C GLY A 33 -20.08 -4.06 -5.78
N LEU A 34 -20.89 -4.91 -5.16
CA LEU A 34 -21.70 -5.90 -5.85
C LEU A 34 -23.00 -5.32 -6.45
N GLU A 35 -23.46 -4.16 -5.96
CA GLU A 35 -24.57 -3.40 -6.54
C GLU A 35 -24.15 -2.55 -7.74
N SER A 36 -22.87 -2.24 -7.89
CA SER A 36 -22.39 -1.36 -8.96
C SER A 36 -22.42 -2.04 -10.33
N ILE A 37 -22.55 -1.21 -11.38
CA ILE A 37 -22.50 -1.65 -12.78
C ILE A 37 -21.45 -0.78 -13.49
N PRO A 38 -20.26 -1.32 -13.82
CA PRO A 38 -19.78 -2.68 -13.55
C PRO A 38 -19.53 -2.96 -12.05
N LYS A 39 -19.52 -4.24 -11.65
CA LYS A 39 -19.22 -4.67 -10.27
C LYS A 39 -17.74 -4.48 -9.94
N SER A 40 -17.44 -4.03 -8.72
CA SER A 40 -16.06 -3.90 -8.24
C SER A 40 -15.93 -4.15 -6.75
N LEU A 41 -14.76 -4.53 -6.27
CA LEU A 41 -14.44 -4.68 -4.86
C LEU A 41 -13.13 -3.95 -4.55
N PRO A 42 -13.01 -3.22 -3.42
CA PRO A 42 -11.79 -2.49 -3.11
C PRO A 42 -10.60 -3.41 -2.75
N SER A 43 -9.44 -3.18 -3.38
CA SER A 43 -8.21 -3.98 -3.17
C SER A 43 -7.66 -3.93 -1.74
N ARG A 44 -7.97 -2.88 -0.96
CA ARG A 44 -7.59 -2.83 0.46
C ARG A 44 -8.07 -4.04 1.27
N TYR A 45 -9.12 -4.74 0.81
CA TYR A 45 -9.65 -5.92 1.49
C TYR A 45 -8.90 -7.21 1.18
N PHE A 46 -7.92 -7.20 0.26
CA PHE A 46 -7.01 -8.34 0.10
C PHE A 46 -6.21 -8.62 1.37
N TYR A 47 -5.85 -7.58 2.13
CA TYR A 47 -4.89 -7.67 3.23
C TYR A 47 -5.55 -8.08 4.56
N ASP A 48 -6.22 -9.24 4.59
CA ASP A 48 -6.32 -10.00 5.84
C ASP A 48 -4.98 -10.72 6.13
N ASP A 49 -4.88 -11.46 7.23
CA ASP A 49 -3.63 -12.17 7.59
C ASP A 49 -3.16 -13.06 6.43
N ARG A 50 -4.07 -13.84 5.84
CA ARG A 50 -3.77 -14.74 4.73
C ARG A 50 -3.34 -13.98 3.47
N GLY A 51 -4.06 -12.94 3.09
CA GLY A 51 -3.70 -12.16 1.91
C GLY A 51 -2.37 -11.44 2.08
N SER A 52 -2.04 -11.00 3.30
CA SER A 52 -0.73 -10.43 3.60
C SER A 52 0.40 -11.45 3.42
N GLU A 53 0.23 -12.69 3.88
CA GLU A 53 1.18 -13.80 3.60
C GLU A 53 1.32 -14.09 2.09
N LEU A 54 0.20 -14.08 1.36
CA LEU A 54 0.21 -14.30 -0.09
C LEU A 54 0.92 -13.16 -0.82
N PHE A 55 0.71 -11.92 -0.41
CA PHE A 55 1.41 -10.78 -0.97
C PHE A 55 2.92 -10.85 -0.71
N GLN A 56 3.36 -11.28 0.49
CA GLN A 56 4.78 -11.52 0.75
C GLN A 56 5.38 -12.53 -0.24
N LYS A 57 4.69 -13.64 -0.50
CA LYS A 57 5.12 -14.59 -1.54
C LYS A 57 5.16 -13.98 -2.93
N ILE A 58 4.19 -13.13 -3.28
CA ILE A 58 4.20 -12.40 -4.56
C ILE A 58 5.48 -11.57 -4.68
N THR A 59 5.90 -10.88 -3.61
CA THR A 59 7.13 -10.07 -3.63
C THR A 59 8.43 -10.85 -3.83
N GLU A 60 8.39 -12.18 -3.69
CA GLU A 60 9.51 -13.09 -3.91
C GLU A 60 9.50 -13.72 -5.32
N LEU A 61 8.44 -13.54 -6.10
CA LEU A 61 8.33 -14.08 -7.45
C LEU A 61 9.26 -13.36 -8.43
N ASP A 62 9.89 -14.12 -9.33
CA ASP A 62 10.73 -13.57 -10.40
C ASP A 62 9.92 -12.65 -11.34
N GLU A 63 8.66 -13.00 -11.61
CA GLU A 63 7.77 -12.19 -12.42
C GLU A 63 7.38 -10.86 -11.75
N TYR A 64 7.30 -10.80 -10.41
CA TYR A 64 6.91 -9.60 -9.67
C TYR A 64 8.09 -8.67 -9.42
N TYR A 65 8.55 -8.05 -10.50
CA TYR A 65 9.71 -7.16 -10.48
C TYR A 65 9.61 -5.93 -9.51
N PRO A 66 8.44 -5.33 -9.18
CA PRO A 66 8.42 -4.07 -8.42
C PRO A 66 9.19 -4.12 -7.10
N ALA A 67 9.02 -5.19 -6.33
CA ALA A 67 9.71 -5.37 -5.04
C ALA A 67 11.24 -5.47 -5.22
N SER A 68 11.70 -6.16 -6.26
CA SER A 68 13.13 -6.27 -6.57
C SER A 68 13.73 -4.94 -7.07
N CYS A 69 12.99 -4.18 -7.88
CA CYS A 69 13.42 -2.86 -8.37
C CYS A 69 13.56 -1.85 -7.24
N GLU A 70 12.55 -1.75 -6.37
CA GLU A 70 12.60 -0.81 -5.24
C GLU A 70 13.73 -1.20 -4.27
N ARG A 71 13.98 -2.49 -4.07
CA ARG A 71 15.13 -2.96 -3.28
C ARG A 71 16.47 -2.58 -3.90
N ASP A 72 16.62 -2.65 -5.22
CA ASP A 72 17.83 -2.19 -5.94
C ASP A 72 18.08 -0.69 -5.66
N ILE A 73 17.03 0.13 -5.74
CA ILE A 73 17.11 1.56 -5.41
C ILE A 73 17.53 1.77 -3.95
N LEU A 74 16.79 1.20 -3.00
CA LEU A 74 16.99 1.46 -1.58
C LEU A 74 18.35 0.91 -1.10
N SER A 75 18.74 -0.29 -1.52
CA SER A 75 20.04 -0.85 -1.10
C SER A 75 21.23 -0.13 -1.74
N GLY A 76 21.11 0.36 -2.97
CA GLY A 76 22.20 1.02 -3.70
C GLY A 76 22.29 2.53 -3.50
N GLN A 77 21.18 3.20 -3.14
CA GLN A 77 21.05 4.66 -3.22
C GLN A 77 20.55 5.31 -1.93
N SER A 78 20.27 4.56 -0.85
CA SER A 78 19.81 5.12 0.43
C SER A 78 20.70 6.24 0.98
N GLU A 79 22.04 6.13 0.84
CA GLU A 79 22.94 7.22 1.26
C GLU A 79 22.72 8.52 0.48
N ASN A 80 22.41 8.43 -0.82
CA ASN A 80 22.14 9.60 -1.65
C ASN A 80 20.77 10.18 -1.33
N ILE A 81 19.76 9.33 -1.14
CA ILE A 81 18.39 9.70 -0.74
C ILE A 81 18.42 10.46 0.60
N CYS A 82 19.11 9.92 1.61
CA CYS A 82 19.13 10.48 2.96
C CYS A 82 19.78 11.89 3.03
N ARG A 83 20.55 12.31 2.01
CA ARG A 83 21.14 13.67 1.98
C ARG A 83 20.09 14.78 1.87
N TYR A 84 18.89 14.46 1.40
CA TYR A 84 17.80 15.42 1.23
C TYR A 84 16.92 15.58 2.47
N PHE A 85 17.03 14.67 3.44
CA PHE A 85 16.16 14.63 4.62
C PHE A 85 16.52 15.71 5.66
N GLY A 86 17.78 16.14 5.68
CA GLY A 86 18.31 17.04 6.71
C GLY A 86 18.56 16.34 8.04
N ASP A 87 18.50 17.09 9.14
CA ASP A 87 18.68 16.59 10.51
C ASP A 87 17.48 16.99 11.38
N ASP A 88 17.23 16.21 12.43
CA ASP A 88 16.15 16.36 13.42
C ASP A 88 14.74 16.42 12.80
N PHE A 89 14.24 15.25 12.41
CA PHE A 89 12.92 15.08 11.80
C PHE A 89 12.20 13.83 12.29
N GLY A 90 10.88 13.81 12.13
CA GLY A 90 10.09 12.58 12.18
C GLY A 90 10.11 11.86 10.85
N LEU A 91 10.63 10.63 10.81
CA LEU A 91 10.55 9.73 9.67
C LEU A 91 9.24 8.94 9.77
N ILE A 92 8.25 9.35 8.99
CA ILE A 92 6.91 8.77 8.96
C ILE A 92 6.85 7.78 7.82
N GLU A 93 6.53 6.52 8.06
CA GLU A 93 6.33 5.54 6.99
C GLU A 93 4.89 5.07 6.95
N LEU A 94 4.24 5.26 5.79
CA LEU A 94 2.85 4.89 5.57
C LEU A 94 2.80 3.49 4.95
N GLY A 95 2.32 2.50 5.71
CA GLY A 95 2.26 1.12 5.28
C GLY A 95 3.65 0.47 5.16
N PRO A 96 4.42 0.37 6.25
CA PRO A 96 5.80 -0.17 6.23
C PRO A 96 5.86 -1.66 5.86
N GLY A 97 4.74 -2.40 5.97
CA GLY A 97 4.74 -3.84 5.81
C GLY A 97 5.68 -4.51 6.81
N ASP A 98 6.57 -5.37 6.32
CA ASP A 98 7.55 -6.09 7.13
C ASP A 98 8.87 -5.30 7.40
N GLY A 99 9.00 -4.07 6.88
CA GLY A 99 10.15 -3.20 7.11
C GLY A 99 11.42 -3.52 6.34
N HIS A 100 11.44 -4.51 5.45
CA HIS A 100 12.64 -4.85 4.67
C HIS A 100 13.12 -3.69 3.80
N LYS A 101 12.19 -2.88 3.28
CA LYS A 101 12.50 -1.69 2.47
C LYS A 101 13.06 -0.57 3.34
N SER A 102 12.36 -0.25 4.41
CA SER A 102 12.70 0.77 5.40
C SER A 102 14.06 0.54 6.02
N TYR A 103 14.45 -0.73 6.20
CA TYR A 103 15.74 -1.13 6.77
C TYR A 103 16.92 -0.38 6.13
N HIS A 104 16.95 -0.25 4.80
CA HIS A 104 18.06 0.41 4.11
C HIS A 104 18.15 1.91 4.40
N ILE A 105 17.01 2.60 4.45
CA ILE A 105 16.93 4.03 4.78
C ILE A 105 17.32 4.24 6.25
N LEU A 106 16.74 3.45 7.16
CA LEU A 106 17.02 3.52 8.59
C LEU A 106 18.50 3.25 8.88
N GLN A 107 19.08 2.23 8.27
CA GLN A 107 20.50 1.90 8.40
C GLN A 107 21.39 3.04 7.89
N ALA A 108 21.06 3.65 6.74
CA ALA A 108 21.81 4.75 6.18
C ALA A 108 21.76 5.99 7.09
N LEU A 109 20.60 6.33 7.67
CA LEU A 109 20.46 7.43 8.61
C LEU A 109 21.25 7.21 9.90
N LEU A 110 21.17 6.02 10.49
CA LEU A 110 21.92 5.65 11.69
C LEU A 110 23.44 5.69 11.44
N SER A 111 23.90 5.17 10.30
CA SER A 111 25.32 5.18 9.94
C SER A 111 25.89 6.60 9.77
N ARG A 112 25.02 7.56 9.43
CA ARG A 112 25.35 9.00 9.31
C ARG A 112 25.27 9.74 10.65
N ASN A 113 24.83 9.09 11.73
CA ASN A 113 24.48 9.71 13.01
C ASN A 113 23.44 10.84 12.85
N THR A 114 22.52 10.70 11.89
CA THR A 114 21.42 11.66 11.72
C THR A 114 20.46 11.56 12.89
N SER A 115 20.00 12.71 13.41
CA SER A 115 18.97 12.76 14.46
C SER A 115 17.59 12.58 13.82
N PHE A 116 16.87 11.52 14.18
CA PHE A 116 15.50 11.29 13.70
C PHE A 116 14.72 10.37 14.65
N ARG A 117 13.40 10.40 14.55
CA ARG A 117 12.47 9.49 15.23
C ARG A 117 11.65 8.73 14.19
N TYR A 118 11.50 7.42 14.35
CA TYR A 118 10.81 6.58 13.36
C TYR A 118 9.37 6.27 13.77
N TYR A 119 8.44 6.63 12.88
CA TYR A 119 6.99 6.52 13.06
C TYR A 119 6.37 5.67 11.94
N PRO A 120 6.40 4.33 12.05
CA PRO A 120 5.63 3.48 11.16
C PRO A 120 4.13 3.60 11.47
N VAL A 121 3.33 3.80 10.42
CA VAL A 121 1.86 3.89 10.47
C VAL A 121 1.28 2.76 9.63
N ASP A 122 0.56 1.83 10.26
CA ASP A 122 -0.15 0.76 9.57
C ASP A 122 -1.54 0.56 10.16
N ILE A 123 -2.50 0.13 9.35
CA ILE A 123 -3.84 -0.22 9.83
C ILE A 123 -3.82 -1.57 10.58
N SER A 124 -2.87 -2.43 10.25
CA SER A 124 -2.71 -3.74 10.86
C SER A 124 -1.77 -3.69 12.05
N SER A 125 -2.28 -3.96 13.25
CA SER A 125 -1.42 -4.20 14.40
C SER A 125 -0.52 -5.43 14.21
N GLY A 126 -1.00 -6.44 13.46
CA GLY A 126 -0.25 -7.65 13.15
C GLY A 126 0.98 -7.40 12.27
N ALA A 127 1.00 -6.32 11.49
CA ALA A 127 2.17 -5.94 10.70
C ALA A 127 3.31 -5.36 11.55
N MET A 128 3.02 -4.84 12.75
CA MET A 128 4.01 -4.17 13.59
C MET A 128 5.03 -5.12 14.22
N GLU A 129 4.63 -6.35 14.55
CA GLU A 129 5.54 -7.34 15.15
C GLU A 129 6.63 -7.78 14.16
N PRO A 130 6.32 -8.28 12.95
CA PRO A 130 7.33 -8.63 11.94
C PRO A 130 8.24 -7.44 11.59
N LEU A 131 7.67 -6.24 11.47
CA LEU A 131 8.43 -5.01 11.25
C LEU A 131 9.50 -4.82 12.33
N GLN A 132 9.13 -4.92 13.61
CA GLN A 132 10.06 -4.75 14.72
C GLN A 132 11.14 -5.83 14.74
N GLU A 133 10.80 -7.06 14.40
CA GLU A 133 11.77 -8.17 14.31
C GLU A 133 12.78 -7.93 13.20
N ASN A 134 12.34 -7.49 12.02
CA ASN A 134 13.20 -7.31 10.86
C ASN A 134 14.17 -6.14 10.99
N ILE A 135 13.82 -5.12 11.78
CA ILE A 135 14.70 -3.96 12.01
C ILE A 135 15.44 -4.04 13.36
N GLN A 136 15.34 -5.14 14.12
CA GLN A 136 15.84 -5.22 15.50
C GLN A 136 17.35 -4.96 15.63
N ASP A 137 18.13 -5.25 14.59
CA ASP A 137 19.59 -5.07 14.57
C ASP A 137 20.01 -3.60 14.40
N LEU A 138 19.07 -2.70 14.10
CA LEU A 138 19.31 -1.27 13.95
C LEU A 138 19.43 -0.59 15.33
N GLN A 139 20.61 -0.70 15.93
CA GLN A 139 20.93 -0.11 17.24
C GLN A 139 20.74 1.40 17.26
N GLY A 140 20.21 1.93 18.37
CA GLY A 140 19.97 3.36 18.55
C GLY A 140 18.70 3.92 17.87
N LEU A 141 17.92 3.08 17.17
CA LEU A 141 16.64 3.49 16.60
C LEU A 141 15.60 3.77 17.70
N GLU A 142 14.96 4.93 17.64
CA GLU A 142 13.76 5.28 18.41
C GLU A 142 12.52 4.89 17.59
N PHE A 143 11.84 3.82 18.02
CA PHE A 143 10.68 3.26 17.32
C PHE A 143 9.36 3.65 18.01
N HIS A 144 8.47 4.29 17.25
CA HIS A 144 7.16 4.75 17.69
C HIS A 144 6.04 4.24 16.77
N GLY A 145 5.65 2.97 16.92
CA GLY A 145 4.61 2.36 16.09
C GLY A 145 3.21 2.95 16.34
N LEU A 146 2.50 3.28 15.27
CA LEU A 146 1.17 3.85 15.26
C LEU A 146 0.21 2.95 14.48
N VAL A 147 -0.83 2.45 15.13
CA VAL A 147 -1.86 1.63 14.49
C VAL A 147 -3.08 2.50 14.17
N GLY A 148 -3.38 2.61 12.88
CA GLY A 148 -4.48 3.41 12.34
C GLY A 148 -4.29 3.67 10.85
N ASP A 149 -5.29 4.26 10.20
CA ASP A 149 -5.14 4.67 8.80
C ASP A 149 -4.09 5.80 8.63
N TYR A 150 -3.63 5.97 7.39
CA TYR A 150 -2.58 6.93 7.05
C TYR A 150 -2.93 8.36 7.46
N GLU A 151 -4.19 8.76 7.29
CA GLU A 151 -4.64 10.11 7.60
C GLU A 151 -4.61 10.37 9.11
N THR A 152 -5.10 9.42 9.91
CA THR A 152 -5.08 9.49 11.37
C THR A 152 -3.64 9.53 11.90
N GLY A 153 -2.74 8.71 11.35
CA GLY A 153 -1.31 8.74 11.71
C GLY A 153 -0.65 10.08 11.40
N LEU A 154 -0.88 10.63 10.20
CA LEU A 154 -0.35 11.94 9.81
C LEU A 154 -0.92 13.07 10.66
N GLN A 155 -2.21 13.06 10.96
CA GLN A 155 -2.85 14.04 11.85
C GLN A 155 -2.32 13.93 13.29
N TYR A 156 -2.07 12.72 13.77
CA TYR A 156 -1.45 12.51 15.07
C TYR A 156 -0.05 13.12 15.09
N LEU A 157 0.75 12.98 14.04
CA LEU A 157 2.11 13.51 14.01
C LEU A 157 2.19 15.01 13.70
N ALA A 158 1.11 15.61 13.17
CA ALA A 158 1.04 17.04 12.91
C ALA A 158 1.39 17.87 14.18
N GLY A 159 2.47 18.65 14.08
CA GLY A 159 2.95 19.53 15.15
C GLY A 159 3.69 18.84 16.31
N ARG A 160 3.96 17.53 16.22
CA ARG A 160 4.82 16.81 17.18
C ARG A 160 6.30 16.92 16.83
N GLU A 161 6.60 17.14 15.56
CA GLU A 161 7.94 17.37 15.04
C GLU A 161 8.00 18.72 14.33
N GLN A 162 9.20 19.30 14.25
CA GLN A 162 9.43 20.53 13.49
C GLN A 162 9.51 20.28 11.99
N ARG A 163 9.91 19.06 11.60
CA ARG A 163 10.08 18.64 10.21
C ARG A 163 9.68 17.17 10.06
N HIS A 164 9.07 16.85 8.92
CA HIS A 164 8.69 15.50 8.55
C HIS A 164 9.37 15.05 7.27
N VAL A 165 9.74 13.77 7.26
CA VAL A 165 10.07 13.01 6.06
C VAL A 165 9.07 11.86 5.99
N VAL A 166 8.26 11.84 4.94
CA VAL A 166 7.26 10.80 4.72
C VAL A 166 7.80 9.80 3.70
N LEU A 167 7.73 8.51 4.02
CA LEU A 167 7.97 7.41 3.11
C LEU A 167 6.62 6.80 2.70
N PHE A 168 6.38 6.71 1.39
CA PHE A 168 5.24 5.96 0.83
C PHE A 168 5.72 5.06 -0.32
N LEU A 169 6.16 3.87 0.05
CA LEU A 169 6.91 2.96 -0.81
C LEU A 169 6.01 1.87 -1.41
N GLY A 170 6.55 1.08 -2.35
CA GLY A 170 5.95 -0.10 -2.95
C GLY A 170 5.04 0.18 -4.13
N SER A 171 4.98 1.42 -4.62
CA SER A 171 3.99 1.84 -5.60
C SER A 171 2.54 1.57 -5.16
N SER A 172 2.29 1.58 -3.85
CA SER A 172 0.95 1.48 -3.25
C SER A 172 0.02 2.61 -3.72
N ILE A 173 0.59 3.76 -4.12
CA ILE A 173 -0.13 4.85 -4.79
C ILE A 173 -0.83 4.40 -6.08
N GLY A 174 -0.32 3.33 -6.71
CA GLY A 174 -0.88 2.74 -7.92
C GLY A 174 -2.24 2.08 -7.71
N ASN A 175 -2.62 1.79 -6.46
CA ASN A 175 -3.94 1.25 -6.11
C ASN A 175 -5.09 2.26 -6.27
N PHE A 176 -4.76 3.49 -6.63
CA PHE A 176 -5.68 4.58 -6.90
C PHE A 176 -5.67 4.92 -8.40
N SER A 177 -6.81 5.39 -8.91
CA SER A 177 -6.80 6.11 -10.18
C SER A 177 -5.96 7.39 -10.08
N LEU A 178 -5.50 7.96 -11.20
CA LEU A 178 -4.72 9.20 -11.21
C LEU A 178 -5.37 10.35 -10.42
N SER A 179 -6.70 10.50 -10.51
CA SER A 179 -7.43 11.51 -9.72
C SER A 179 -7.41 11.22 -8.22
N GLU A 180 -7.62 9.96 -7.84
CA GLU A 180 -7.60 9.55 -6.43
C GLU A 180 -6.18 9.63 -5.85
N SER A 181 -5.14 9.31 -6.63
CA SER A 181 -3.74 9.52 -6.26
C SER A 181 -3.47 11.00 -5.97
N ALA A 182 -3.93 11.91 -6.83
CA ALA A 182 -3.77 13.36 -6.61
C ALA A 182 -4.49 13.83 -5.34
N ASP A 183 -5.71 13.35 -5.09
CA ASP A 183 -6.47 13.67 -3.88
C ASP A 183 -5.78 13.14 -2.62
N PHE A 184 -5.24 11.92 -2.67
CA PHE A 184 -4.47 11.32 -1.58
C PHE A 184 -3.19 12.10 -1.29
N LEU A 185 -2.43 12.46 -2.32
CA LEU A 185 -1.21 13.26 -2.18
C LEU A 185 -1.52 14.65 -1.61
N ARG A 186 -2.65 15.28 -1.98
CA ARG A 186 -3.10 16.54 -1.34
C ARG A 186 -3.38 16.36 0.15
N ARG A 187 -3.98 15.25 0.56
CA ARG A 187 -4.20 14.95 1.99
C ARG A 187 -2.88 14.79 2.74
N ILE A 188 -1.89 14.09 2.14
CA ILE A 188 -0.53 14.05 2.70
C ILE A 188 0.02 15.47 2.82
N ARG A 189 -0.02 16.25 1.74
CA ARG A 189 0.46 17.64 1.71
C ARG A 189 -0.15 18.49 2.82
N MET A 190 -1.44 18.34 3.11
CA MET A 190 -2.12 19.12 4.15
C MET A 190 -1.58 18.87 5.57
N SER A 191 -0.94 17.72 5.80
CA SER A 191 -0.30 17.36 7.07
C SER A 191 1.18 17.77 7.14
N LEU A 192 1.72 18.35 6.07
CA LEU A 192 3.13 18.74 5.96
C LEU A 192 3.34 20.26 5.98
N HIS A 193 4.46 20.68 6.56
CA HIS A 193 4.98 22.04 6.47
C HIS A 193 5.70 22.27 5.13
N GLU A 194 5.97 23.52 4.78
CA GLU A 194 6.83 23.85 3.64
C GLU A 194 8.24 23.30 3.90
N GLY A 195 8.84 22.64 2.90
CA GLY A 195 10.18 22.05 3.01
C GLY A 195 10.24 20.64 3.61
N ASP A 196 9.11 20.10 4.10
CA ASP A 196 8.98 18.68 4.42
C ASP A 196 9.13 17.83 3.16
N VAL A 197 9.58 16.59 3.36
CA VAL A 197 9.96 15.68 2.27
C VAL A 197 8.96 14.53 2.17
N LEU A 198 8.64 14.15 0.93
CA LEU A 198 7.95 12.91 0.61
C LEU A 198 8.84 12.08 -0.31
N LEU A 199 9.24 10.88 0.11
CA LEU A 199 9.83 9.87 -0.76
C LEU A 199 8.72 8.87 -1.14
N ILE A 200 8.41 8.78 -2.42
CA ILE A 200 7.30 7.98 -2.92
C ILE A 200 7.73 7.09 -4.08
N GLY A 201 7.40 5.80 -3.97
CA GLY A 201 7.70 4.81 -4.99
C GLY A 201 6.64 4.77 -6.09
N PHE A 202 7.07 4.72 -7.35
CA PHE A 202 6.20 4.60 -8.53
C PHE A 202 6.69 3.50 -9.47
N ASP A 203 5.77 2.61 -9.84
CA ASP A 203 6.00 1.66 -10.92
C ASP A 203 5.73 2.31 -12.29
N LEU A 204 6.70 2.24 -13.19
CA LEU A 204 6.68 3.01 -14.44
C LEU A 204 5.99 2.27 -15.58
N VAL A 205 5.50 3.01 -16.58
CA VAL A 205 5.01 2.42 -17.83
C VAL A 205 6.15 1.67 -18.54
N LYS A 206 5.88 0.42 -18.93
CA LYS A 206 6.83 -0.45 -19.63
C LYS A 206 6.09 -1.49 -20.49
N ASP A 207 6.85 -2.37 -21.13
CA ASP A 207 6.32 -3.40 -22.02
C ASP A 207 5.25 -4.27 -21.29
N PRO A 208 4.03 -4.42 -21.85
CA PRO A 208 2.99 -5.28 -21.28
C PRO A 208 3.43 -6.74 -21.08
N SER A 209 4.38 -7.24 -21.85
CA SER A 209 4.95 -8.59 -21.67
C SER A 209 5.75 -8.75 -20.38
N ILE A 210 6.15 -7.65 -19.75
CA ILE A 210 6.76 -7.61 -18.42
C ILE A 210 5.70 -7.35 -17.35
N LEU A 211 4.74 -6.47 -17.64
CA LEU A 211 3.68 -6.09 -16.70
C LEU A 211 2.72 -7.25 -16.40
N ILE A 212 2.22 -7.93 -17.43
CA ILE A 212 1.15 -8.93 -17.26
C ILE A 212 1.62 -10.11 -16.39
N PRO A 213 2.80 -10.72 -16.59
CA PRO A 213 3.26 -11.81 -15.73
C PRO A 213 3.41 -11.42 -14.26
N ALA A 214 3.72 -10.16 -13.94
CA ALA A 214 3.80 -9.69 -12.57
C ALA A 214 2.44 -9.79 -11.83
N TYR A 215 1.32 -9.76 -12.55
CA TYR A 215 -0.03 -9.85 -11.96
C TYR A 215 -0.76 -11.15 -12.34
N SER A 216 -0.11 -12.04 -13.09
CA SER A 216 -0.65 -13.31 -13.55
C SER A 216 0.51 -14.31 -13.63
N ASP A 217 1.15 -14.51 -12.48
CA ASP A 217 2.34 -15.34 -12.34
C ASP A 217 2.06 -16.80 -12.69
N SER A 218 3.10 -17.50 -13.13
CA SER A 218 2.98 -18.89 -13.57
C SER A 218 2.75 -19.88 -12.42
N ALA A 219 3.07 -19.49 -11.18
CA ALA A 219 2.87 -20.30 -9.98
C ALA A 219 1.44 -20.20 -9.42
N GLY A 220 0.64 -19.23 -9.90
CA GLY A 220 -0.75 -19.01 -9.49
C GLY A 220 -0.90 -18.32 -8.13
N VAL A 221 0.16 -17.72 -7.58
CA VAL A 221 0.11 -17.09 -6.25
C VAL A 221 -0.72 -15.80 -6.28
N THR A 222 -0.61 -14.99 -7.33
CA THR A 222 -1.44 -13.79 -7.52
C THR A 222 -2.91 -14.15 -7.76
N ALA A 223 -3.17 -15.30 -8.40
CA ALA A 223 -4.53 -15.81 -8.52
C ALA A 223 -5.11 -16.20 -7.15
N GLU A 224 -4.34 -16.91 -6.32
CA GLU A 224 -4.73 -17.24 -4.95
C GLU A 224 -4.97 -15.98 -4.11
N PHE A 225 -4.11 -14.97 -4.23
CA PHE A 225 -4.25 -13.67 -3.56
C PHE A 225 -5.54 -12.96 -3.95
N ASN A 226 -5.88 -12.91 -5.25
CA ASN A 226 -7.11 -12.28 -5.70
C ASN A 226 -8.36 -13.05 -5.22
N LEU A 227 -8.33 -14.40 -5.31
CA LEU A 227 -9.43 -15.27 -4.88
C LEU A 227 -9.62 -15.28 -3.35
N ASN A 228 -8.59 -15.01 -2.56
CA ASN A 228 -8.67 -14.90 -1.11
C ASN A 228 -9.74 -13.88 -0.65
N LEU A 229 -10.01 -12.83 -1.45
CA LEU A 229 -11.06 -11.87 -1.14
C LEU A 229 -12.45 -12.54 -1.04
N LEU A 230 -12.73 -13.55 -1.87
CA LEU A 230 -13.97 -14.32 -1.80
C LEU A 230 -14.05 -15.15 -0.50
N GLU A 231 -12.94 -15.77 -0.12
CA GLU A 231 -12.85 -16.54 1.13
C GLU A 231 -13.01 -15.65 2.37
N ARG A 232 -12.45 -14.44 2.34
CA ARG A 232 -12.67 -13.42 3.36
C ARG A 232 -14.14 -13.03 3.45
N ILE A 233 -14.79 -12.74 2.32
CA ILE A 233 -16.22 -12.38 2.26
C ILE A 233 -17.08 -13.53 2.82
N LYS A 234 -16.80 -14.78 2.47
CA LYS A 234 -17.47 -15.97 3.02
C LYS A 234 -17.34 -16.04 4.54
N ARG A 235 -16.12 -15.91 5.06
CA ARG A 235 -15.81 -16.04 6.49
C ARG A 235 -16.37 -14.90 7.33
N GLU A 236 -16.15 -13.66 6.93
CA GLU A 236 -16.43 -12.48 7.74
C GLU A 236 -17.87 -11.97 7.57
N LEU A 237 -18.47 -12.14 6.39
CA LEU A 237 -19.82 -11.64 6.09
C LEU A 237 -20.87 -12.76 5.93
N ASN A 238 -20.55 -13.98 6.38
CA ASN A 238 -21.37 -15.18 6.25
C ASN A 238 -21.95 -15.34 4.83
N ALA A 239 -21.11 -15.09 3.82
CA ALA A 239 -21.57 -15.08 2.45
C ALA A 239 -21.71 -16.51 1.88
N GLU A 240 -22.75 -16.72 1.09
CA GLU A 240 -22.93 -17.94 0.30
C GLU A 240 -22.62 -17.62 -1.16
N LEU A 241 -21.52 -18.18 -1.66
CA LEU A 241 -21.06 -18.13 -3.05
C LEU A 241 -20.19 -19.36 -3.33
N ASP A 242 -20.04 -19.72 -4.61
CA ASP A 242 -19.11 -20.77 -5.02
C ASP A 242 -17.80 -20.14 -5.49
N ALA A 243 -16.77 -20.18 -4.63
CA ALA A 243 -15.47 -19.60 -4.90
C ALA A 243 -14.69 -20.38 -5.97
N GLU A 244 -14.93 -21.69 -6.11
CA GLU A 244 -14.25 -22.54 -7.10
C GLU A 244 -14.72 -22.21 -8.53
N ALA A 245 -15.92 -21.64 -8.65
CA ALA A 245 -16.47 -21.17 -9.91
C ALA A 245 -15.96 -19.76 -10.32
N PHE A 246 -14.99 -19.17 -9.61
CA PHE A 246 -14.32 -17.94 -10.06
C PHE A 246 -12.92 -18.21 -10.61
N ILE A 247 -12.54 -17.44 -11.63
CA ILE A 247 -11.16 -17.39 -12.13
C ILE A 247 -10.56 -15.99 -11.95
N HIS A 248 -9.27 -15.95 -11.67
CA HIS A 248 -8.47 -14.73 -11.72
C HIS A 248 -8.19 -14.34 -13.18
N HIS A 249 -8.28 -13.05 -13.48
CA HIS A 249 -7.82 -12.48 -14.75
C HIS A 249 -7.12 -11.15 -14.49
N ALA A 250 -5.91 -10.98 -15.02
CA ALA A 250 -5.20 -9.72 -15.05
C ALA A 250 -5.06 -9.21 -16.49
N ALA A 251 -5.27 -7.92 -16.69
CA ALA A 251 -5.14 -7.28 -17.99
C ALA A 251 -4.40 -5.95 -17.86
N PHE A 252 -3.54 -5.64 -18.84
CA PHE A 252 -3.00 -4.30 -19.00
C PHE A 252 -3.96 -3.46 -19.84
N ASN A 253 -4.41 -2.33 -19.30
CA ASN A 253 -5.23 -1.37 -20.02
C ASN A 253 -4.32 -0.25 -20.58
N PRO A 254 -4.07 -0.21 -21.91
CA PRO A 254 -3.15 0.74 -22.50
C PRO A 254 -3.71 2.18 -22.56
N ARG A 255 -5.00 2.40 -22.26
CA ARG A 255 -5.61 3.73 -22.30
C ARG A 255 -5.36 4.52 -21.02
N ASN A 256 -5.39 3.83 -19.88
CA ASN A 256 -5.11 4.43 -18.57
C ASN A 256 -3.74 4.02 -18.04
N HIS A 257 -2.99 3.14 -18.70
CA HIS A 257 -1.72 2.60 -18.23
C HIS A 257 -1.80 1.86 -16.89
N ALA A 258 -2.87 1.09 -16.66
CA ALA A 258 -3.02 0.31 -15.43
C ALA A 258 -3.03 -1.18 -15.70
N MET A 259 -2.46 -1.96 -14.77
CA MET A 259 -2.85 -3.35 -14.60
C MET A 259 -4.19 -3.40 -13.86
N GLU A 260 -5.12 -4.21 -14.35
CA GLU A 260 -6.45 -4.37 -13.78
C GLU A 260 -6.64 -5.86 -13.44
N SER A 261 -7.00 -6.15 -12.19
CA SER A 261 -7.27 -7.51 -11.72
C SER A 261 -8.79 -7.72 -11.60
N PHE A 262 -9.25 -8.89 -12.01
CA PHE A 262 -10.65 -9.27 -12.03
C PHE A 262 -10.86 -10.65 -11.45
N LEU A 263 -12.00 -10.83 -10.79
CA LEU A 263 -12.61 -12.12 -10.52
C LEU A 263 -13.73 -12.34 -11.54
N ILE A 264 -13.69 -13.43 -12.30
CA ILE A 264 -14.69 -13.74 -13.33
C ILE A 264 -15.45 -14.98 -12.89
N SER A 265 -16.76 -14.86 -12.71
CA SER A 265 -17.63 -16.01 -12.45
C SER A 265 -17.73 -16.86 -13.71
N THR A 266 -17.38 -18.14 -13.66
CA THR A 266 -17.43 -19.05 -14.83
C THR A 266 -18.84 -19.55 -15.13
N GLU A 267 -19.75 -19.43 -14.16
CA GLU A 267 -21.15 -19.79 -14.29
C GLU A 267 -22.06 -18.71 -13.70
N LYS A 268 -23.37 -18.87 -13.86
CA LYS A 268 -24.34 -17.96 -13.23
C LYS A 268 -24.36 -18.23 -11.73
N GLN A 269 -24.11 -17.20 -10.93
CA GLN A 269 -24.14 -17.30 -9.47
C GLN A 269 -25.16 -16.37 -8.84
N ARG A 270 -25.67 -16.76 -7.68
CA ARG A 270 -26.41 -15.89 -6.78
C ARG A 270 -25.70 -15.83 -5.44
N ILE A 271 -25.02 -14.73 -5.20
CA ILE A 271 -24.29 -14.48 -3.96
C ILE A 271 -25.29 -14.00 -2.91
N SER A 272 -25.22 -14.54 -1.69
CA SER A 272 -25.88 -13.93 -0.53
C SER A 272 -24.86 -13.44 0.47
N ILE A 273 -25.11 -12.29 1.11
CA ILE A 273 -24.23 -11.68 2.11
C ILE A 273 -25.07 -11.24 3.31
N GLN A 274 -24.62 -11.55 4.52
CA GLN A 274 -25.30 -11.19 5.74
C GLN A 274 -24.76 -9.88 6.32
N ASP A 275 -25.66 -8.94 6.63
CA ASP A 275 -25.35 -7.76 7.42
C ASP A 275 -24.96 -8.18 8.85
N PRO A 276 -23.75 -7.86 9.32
CA PRO A 276 -23.26 -8.30 10.63
C PRO A 276 -24.01 -7.64 11.80
N VAL A 277 -24.73 -6.54 11.56
CA VAL A 277 -25.52 -5.83 12.58
C VAL A 277 -26.98 -6.27 12.55
N SER A 278 -27.62 -6.24 11.39
CA SER A 278 -29.06 -6.54 11.29
C SER A 278 -29.37 -8.03 11.11
N GLY A 279 -28.38 -8.83 10.69
CA GLY A 279 -28.54 -10.24 10.36
C GLY A 279 -29.32 -10.49 9.06
N LEU A 280 -29.72 -9.44 8.32
CA LEU A 280 -30.44 -9.56 7.05
C LEU A 280 -29.51 -10.00 5.92
N LYS A 281 -30.05 -10.77 4.97
CA LYS A 281 -29.32 -11.20 3.78
C LYS A 281 -29.65 -10.31 2.58
N SER A 282 -28.60 -9.80 1.94
CA SER A 282 -28.64 -9.17 0.61
C SER A 282 -28.29 -10.21 -0.45
N PHE A 283 -28.84 -10.08 -1.66
CA PHE A 283 -28.63 -11.03 -2.75
C PHE A 283 -28.16 -10.31 -4.00
N PHE A 284 -27.13 -10.86 -4.66
CA PHE A 284 -26.54 -10.30 -5.87
C PHE A 284 -26.44 -11.40 -6.93
N ASP A 285 -26.90 -11.11 -8.14
CA ASP A 285 -26.79 -12.01 -9.27
C ASP A 285 -25.55 -11.68 -10.10
N LEU A 286 -24.80 -12.73 -10.50
CA LEU A 286 -23.79 -12.67 -11.53
C LEU A 286 -24.17 -13.58 -12.69
N ALA A 287 -24.05 -13.06 -13.91
CA ALA A 287 -24.12 -13.89 -15.11
C ALA A 287 -22.83 -14.73 -15.26
N ALA A 288 -22.92 -15.80 -16.06
CA ALA A 288 -21.72 -16.53 -16.46
C ALA A 288 -20.78 -15.60 -17.26
N TYR A 289 -19.50 -15.66 -16.92
CA TYR A 289 -18.42 -14.81 -17.38
C TYR A 289 -18.57 -13.31 -17.07
N GLU A 290 -19.37 -12.97 -16.05
CA GLU A 290 -19.40 -11.61 -15.51
C GLU A 290 -18.18 -11.37 -14.61
N SER A 291 -17.55 -10.20 -14.77
CA SER A 291 -16.35 -9.79 -14.04
C SER A 291 -16.69 -8.88 -12.86
N ILE A 292 -15.97 -9.07 -11.75
CA ILE A 292 -15.84 -8.13 -10.64
C ILE A 292 -14.40 -7.59 -10.68
N GLN A 293 -14.23 -6.29 -10.88
CA GLN A 293 -12.90 -5.69 -10.80
C GLN A 293 -12.45 -5.60 -9.33
N THR A 294 -11.27 -6.10 -9.01
CA THR A 294 -10.78 -6.15 -7.63
C THR A 294 -9.58 -5.25 -7.37
N GLU A 295 -8.85 -4.88 -8.42
CA GLU A 295 -7.66 -4.03 -8.30
C GLU A 295 -7.45 -3.18 -9.54
N THR A 296 -6.86 -2.01 -9.31
CA THR A 296 -6.16 -1.22 -10.33
C THR A 296 -4.74 -1.04 -9.81
N SER A 297 -3.73 -1.23 -10.65
CA SER A 297 -2.35 -0.88 -10.36
C SER A 297 -1.83 0.01 -11.48
N GLN A 298 -2.00 1.32 -11.26
CA GLN A 298 -1.59 2.38 -12.15
C GLN A 298 -0.06 2.36 -12.36
N LYS A 299 0.35 2.48 -13.62
CA LYS A 299 1.74 2.69 -14.04
C LYS A 299 1.92 4.11 -14.51
N TYR A 300 3.07 4.69 -14.23
CA TYR A 300 3.28 6.12 -14.37
C TYR A 300 4.36 6.45 -15.40
N THR A 301 4.16 7.55 -16.13
CA THR A 301 5.20 8.18 -16.94
C THR A 301 5.83 9.32 -16.14
N GLY A 302 7.00 9.81 -16.57
CA GLY A 302 7.59 11.01 -15.98
C GLY A 302 6.68 12.24 -16.06
N ALA A 303 5.82 12.34 -17.08
CA ALA A 303 4.83 13.40 -17.18
C ALA A 303 3.72 13.26 -16.14
N ASP A 304 3.27 12.03 -15.86
CA ASP A 304 2.27 11.77 -14.81
C ASP A 304 2.82 12.15 -13.42
N LEU A 305 4.08 11.81 -13.13
CA LEU A 305 4.75 12.21 -11.89
C LEU A 305 4.79 13.73 -11.71
N GLN A 306 5.21 14.46 -12.75
CA GLN A 306 5.26 15.93 -12.72
C GLN A 306 3.88 16.56 -12.51
N ASP A 307 2.86 16.04 -13.21
CA ASP A 307 1.48 16.50 -13.07
C ASP A 307 0.92 16.22 -11.67
N LEU A 308 1.17 15.02 -11.12
CA LEU A 308 0.77 14.66 -9.77
C LEU A 308 1.42 15.55 -8.72
N ALA A 309 2.75 15.73 -8.78
CA ALA A 309 3.48 16.59 -7.85
C ALA A 309 2.89 18.00 -7.86
N CYS A 310 2.79 18.62 -9.04
CA CYS A 310 2.25 19.97 -9.20
C CYS A 310 0.82 20.09 -8.66
N LYS A 311 -0.08 19.17 -9.04
CA LYS A 311 -1.49 19.18 -8.61
C LYS A 311 -1.68 18.90 -7.13
N SER A 312 -0.69 18.32 -6.45
CA SER A 312 -0.74 17.98 -5.04
C SER A 312 0.04 18.93 -4.14
N GLY A 313 0.65 19.99 -4.70
CA GLY A 313 1.37 21.01 -3.93
C GLY A 313 2.79 20.60 -3.55
N PHE A 314 3.40 19.77 -4.39
CA PHE A 314 4.80 19.35 -4.29
C PHE A 314 5.59 19.73 -5.54
N ARG A 315 6.90 19.82 -5.36
CA ARG A 315 7.87 19.85 -6.45
C ARG A 315 8.77 18.62 -6.38
N ILE A 316 9.12 18.06 -7.54
CA ILE A 316 10.09 16.98 -7.63
C ILE A 316 11.49 17.56 -7.47
N GLU A 317 12.27 17.03 -6.53
CA GLU A 317 13.67 17.41 -6.29
C GLU A 317 14.63 16.42 -6.96
N ALA A 318 14.36 15.12 -6.85
CA ALA A 318 15.19 14.08 -7.42
C ALA A 318 14.37 12.80 -7.70
N ASP A 319 14.81 12.03 -8.69
CA ASP A 319 14.29 10.71 -9.01
C ASP A 319 15.41 9.67 -8.89
N PHE A 320 15.15 8.58 -8.16
CA PHE A 320 16.08 7.46 -7.99
C PHE A 320 15.49 6.23 -8.68
N MET A 321 16.05 5.87 -9.81
CA MET A 321 15.57 4.74 -10.61
C MET A 321 16.38 3.47 -10.34
N ASP A 322 15.74 2.31 -10.52
CA ASP A 322 16.42 1.02 -10.49
C ASP A 322 17.28 0.82 -11.75
N SER A 323 18.18 -0.15 -11.72
CA SER A 323 19.11 -0.44 -12.82
C SER A 323 18.43 -0.79 -14.15
N ARG A 324 17.16 -1.22 -14.15
CA ARG A 324 16.37 -1.53 -15.36
C ARG A 324 15.52 -0.35 -15.84
N GLY A 325 15.38 0.72 -15.05
CA GLY A 325 14.52 1.86 -15.36
C GLY A 325 13.02 1.53 -15.33
N PHE A 326 12.63 0.58 -14.48
CA PHE A 326 11.28 0.03 -14.33
C PHE A 326 10.49 0.67 -13.20
N PHE A 327 11.18 1.16 -12.18
CA PHE A 327 10.63 1.74 -10.97
C PHE A 327 11.41 3.00 -10.62
N THR A 328 10.77 3.94 -9.94
CA THR A 328 11.45 5.10 -9.38
C THR A 328 10.95 5.40 -7.97
N ASP A 329 11.87 5.66 -7.06
CA ASP A 329 11.57 6.37 -5.82
C ASP A 329 11.80 7.86 -6.10
N SER A 330 10.72 8.63 -6.09
CA SER A 330 10.74 10.06 -6.38
C SER A 330 10.72 10.86 -5.08
N LEU A 331 11.65 11.79 -4.94
CA LEU A 331 11.79 12.64 -3.77
C LEU A 331 11.18 14.01 -4.05
N TRP A 332 10.12 14.30 -3.32
CA TRP A 332 9.29 15.48 -3.47
C TRP A 332 9.40 16.38 -2.26
N ILE A 333 9.38 17.69 -2.49
CA ILE A 333 9.41 18.72 -1.45
C ILE A 333 8.06 19.41 -1.42
N ALA A 334 7.49 19.56 -0.22
CA ALA A 334 6.26 20.31 -0.01
C ALA A 334 6.50 21.80 -0.29
N ASP A 335 5.83 22.37 -1.30
CA ASP A 335 5.95 23.79 -1.69
C ASP A 335 5.32 24.74 -0.66
N ALA A 336 5.55 26.06 -0.75
CA ALA A 336 4.80 27.02 0.05
C ALA A 336 3.28 26.92 -0.22
N ARG A 337 2.45 27.08 0.83
CA ARG A 337 0.98 27.03 0.72
C ARG A 337 0.37 28.28 0.12
#